data_AF-F5YXA5-F1
#
_entry.id   AF-F5YXA5-F1
#
_cell.length_a   1.000
_cell.length_b   1.000
_cell.length_c   1.000
_cell.angle_alpha   90.00
_cell.angle_beta   90.00
_cell.angle_gamma   90.00
#
_symmetry.space_group_name_H-M   'P 1'
#
loop_
_entity.id
_entity.type
_entity.pdbx_description
1 polymer ?
#
loop_
_entity_poly.entity_id
_entity_poly.type
_entity_poly.pdbx_seq_one_letter_code
_entity_poly.pdbx_strand_id
1 'polypeptide(L)'
;MDPGYCGARQDPLDCVPYDGPMPPPPTRAEVSYLNLVRGQYSANDATLLRIGRGTCNMLRGGTSSSYVVGQIANRLQTPRAHAGQLLIAAMEHICPDVTVS
;
A
#
# COMPACT_ATOMS: atom_id res chain seq x y z
N MET A 1 -3.47 4.87 -23.90
CA MET A 1 -3.77 4.96 -22.46
C MET A 1 -2.54 5.52 -21.80
N ASP A 2 -2.65 6.70 -21.19
CA ASP A 2 -1.59 7.25 -20.34
C ASP A 2 -1.50 6.32 -19.12
N PRO A 3 -0.35 5.68 -18.86
CA PRO A 3 -0.30 4.66 -17.82
C PRO A 3 -0.35 5.30 -16.41
N GLY A 4 -0.54 6.64 -16.33
CA GLY A 4 -0.69 7.40 -15.10
C GLY A 4 0.63 7.51 -14.35
N TYR A 5 0.61 8.24 -13.23
CA TYR A 5 1.78 8.46 -12.37
C TYR A 5 2.50 7.15 -11.95
N CYS A 6 1.76 6.03 -11.91
CA CYS A 6 2.28 4.70 -11.55
C CYS A 6 2.70 3.84 -12.74
N GLY A 7 2.32 4.21 -13.95
CA GLY A 7 2.61 3.50 -15.17
C GLY A 7 4.06 3.54 -15.63
N ALA A 8 4.81 4.54 -15.17
CA ALA A 8 6.21 4.77 -15.52
C ALA A 8 7.20 4.25 -14.46
N ARG A 9 6.73 3.75 -13.30
CA ARG A 9 7.59 3.17 -12.25
C ARG A 9 7.63 1.63 -12.34
N GLN A 10 8.79 1.04 -12.04
CA GLN A 10 9.01 -0.42 -12.15
C GLN A 10 8.26 -1.24 -11.06
N ASP A 11 7.92 -0.64 -9.91
CA ASP A 11 7.07 -1.25 -8.86
C ASP A 11 5.82 -0.35 -8.64
N PRO A 12 4.60 -0.83 -8.93
CA PRO A 12 3.37 -0.08 -8.72
C PRO A 12 3.13 0.34 -7.26
N LEU A 13 3.65 -0.40 -6.27
CA LEU A 13 3.54 -0.05 -4.84
C LEU A 13 4.53 1.03 -4.41
N ASP A 14 5.59 1.28 -5.20
CA ASP A 14 6.53 2.39 -5.00
C ASP A 14 5.99 3.72 -5.59
N CYS A 15 4.76 3.72 -6.09
CA CYS A 15 4.08 4.90 -6.64
C CYS A 15 3.52 5.83 -5.55
N VAL A 16 4.41 6.37 -4.70
CA VAL A 16 4.07 7.43 -3.75
C VAL A 16 4.68 8.74 -4.24
N PRO A 17 3.91 9.82 -4.43
CA PRO A 17 4.48 11.12 -4.73
C PRO A 17 5.19 11.66 -3.49
N TYR A 18 6.51 11.65 -3.55
CA TYR A 18 7.34 12.30 -2.55
C TYR A 18 8.64 12.82 -3.20
N ASP A 19 8.73 14.14 -3.33
CA ASP A 19 9.88 14.84 -3.93
C ASP A 19 10.78 15.42 -2.83
N GLY A 20 11.30 14.56 -1.95
CA GLY A 20 12.24 14.98 -0.93
C GLY A 20 13.27 13.90 -0.57
N PRO A 21 14.30 14.24 0.22
CA PRO A 21 15.41 13.34 0.52
C PRO A 21 15.03 12.18 1.48
N MET A 22 13.92 12.31 2.22
CA MET A 22 13.46 11.29 3.19
C MET A 22 11.93 11.24 3.26
N PRO A 23 11.27 10.08 3.10
CA PRO A 23 9.81 9.98 3.13
C PRO A 23 9.22 10.64 4.39
N PRO A 24 8.01 11.23 4.30
CA PRO A 24 7.42 11.94 5.42
C PRO A 24 7.21 10.97 6.59
N PRO A 25 7.41 11.45 7.83
CA PRO A 25 7.22 10.61 9.01
C PRO A 25 5.80 10.03 9.04
N PRO A 26 5.59 8.87 9.69
CA PRO A 26 4.25 8.28 9.78
C PRO A 26 3.29 9.20 10.53
N THR A 27 2.09 9.40 9.98
CA THR A 27 0.97 10.02 10.71
C THR A 27 0.50 9.10 11.85
N ARG A 28 -0.32 9.62 12.78
CA ARG A 28 -0.91 8.80 13.84
C ARG A 28 -1.69 7.60 13.29
N ALA A 29 -2.42 7.79 12.19
CA ALA A 29 -3.21 6.72 11.58
C ALA A 29 -2.32 5.67 10.90
N GLU A 30 -1.22 6.10 10.28
CA GLU A 30 -0.20 5.20 9.73
C GLU A 30 0.53 4.41 10.82
N VAL A 31 0.73 4.99 12.01
CA VAL A 31 1.25 4.24 13.18
C VAL A 31 0.24 3.17 13.62
N SER A 32 -1.06 3.45 13.61
CA SER A 32 -2.10 2.45 13.90
C SER A 32 -2.07 1.31 12.89
N TYR A 33 -1.97 1.62 11.60
CA TYR A 33 -1.76 0.62 10.55
C TYR A 33 -0.52 -0.26 10.85
N LEU A 34 0.63 0.36 11.14
CA LEU A 34 1.85 -0.38 11.44
C LEU A 34 1.71 -1.27 12.68
N ASN A 35 0.99 -0.83 13.72
CA ASN A 35 0.72 -1.67 14.90
C ASN A 35 -0.04 -2.95 14.56
N LEU A 36 -0.91 -2.92 13.55
CA LEU A 36 -1.66 -4.09 13.11
C LEU A 36 -0.80 -5.06 12.28
N VAL A 37 0.06 -4.53 11.41
CA VAL A 37 0.74 -5.36 10.39
C VAL A 37 2.17 -5.78 10.75
N ARG A 38 2.89 -5.04 11.60
CA ARG A 38 4.34 -5.24 11.82
C ARG A 38 4.75 -6.59 12.41
N GLY A 39 3.81 -7.36 12.96
CA GLY A 39 4.03 -8.73 13.45
C GLY A 39 3.51 -9.84 12.53
N GLN A 40 2.83 -9.48 11.45
CA GLN A 40 2.14 -10.43 10.55
C GLN A 40 2.90 -10.69 9.25
N TYR A 41 3.83 -9.80 8.88
CA TYR A 41 4.56 -9.87 7.62
C TYR A 41 6.06 -9.76 7.86
N SER A 42 6.85 -10.50 7.07
CA SER A 42 8.32 -10.47 7.10
C SER A 42 8.88 -9.25 6.37
N ALA A 43 8.50 -8.04 6.82
CA ALA A 43 8.97 -6.77 6.28
C ALA A 43 9.11 -5.73 7.41
N ASN A 44 10.02 -4.78 7.26
CA ASN A 44 10.17 -3.70 8.25
C ASN A 44 9.07 -2.64 8.12
N ASP A 45 8.90 -1.81 9.16
CA ASP A 45 7.89 -0.76 9.21
C ASP A 45 7.96 0.20 8.01
N ALA A 46 9.16 0.52 7.51
CA ALA A 46 9.32 1.39 6.37
C ALA A 46 8.76 0.77 5.07
N THR A 47 9.01 -0.52 4.84
CA THR A 47 8.46 -1.27 3.72
C THR A 47 6.95 -1.42 3.85
N LEU A 48 6.45 -1.76 5.04
CA LEU A 48 5.00 -1.94 5.27
C LEU A 48 4.23 -0.63 5.08
N LEU A 49 4.78 0.48 5.56
CA LEU A 49 4.20 1.81 5.35
C LEU A 49 4.19 2.19 3.88
N ARG A 50 5.26 1.88 3.15
CA ARG A 50 5.31 2.15 1.71
C ARG A 50 4.25 1.35 0.96
N ILE A 51 4.09 0.06 1.27
CA ILE A 51 3.06 -0.79 0.67
C ILE A 51 1.66 -0.25 1.00
N GLY A 52 1.40 0.19 2.22
CA GLY A 52 0.12 0.78 2.61
C GLY A 52 -0.19 2.07 1.85
N ARG A 53 0.78 2.99 1.74
CA ARG A 53 0.64 4.22 0.94
C ARG A 53 0.45 3.93 -0.55
N GLY A 54 1.25 3.01 -1.10
CA GLY A 54 1.16 2.57 -2.49
C GLY A 54 -0.19 1.94 -2.81
N THR A 55 -0.70 1.08 -1.92
CA THR A 55 -2.04 0.48 -2.00
C THR A 55 -3.12 1.55 -2.14
N CYS A 56 -3.10 2.55 -1.27
CA CYS A 56 -4.06 3.66 -1.31
C CYS A 56 -3.97 4.48 -2.61
N ASN A 57 -2.77 4.76 -3.10
CA ASN A 57 -2.59 5.50 -4.34
C ASN A 57 -3.07 4.71 -5.57
N MET A 58 -2.78 3.40 -5.62
CA MET A 58 -3.25 2.53 -6.69
C MET A 58 -4.79 2.48 -6.74
N LEU A 59 -5.44 2.35 -5.58
CA LEU A 59 -6.91 2.34 -5.49
C LEU A 59 -7.53 3.68 -5.89
N ARG A 60 -6.99 4.81 -5.40
CA ARG A 60 -7.43 6.16 -5.84
C ARG A 60 -7.22 6.37 -7.35
N GLY A 61 -6.20 5.73 -7.92
CA GLY A 61 -5.95 5.71 -9.36
C GLY A 61 -6.86 4.78 -10.17
N GLY A 62 -7.82 4.09 -9.54
CA GLY A 62 -8.77 3.20 -10.20
C GLY A 62 -8.26 1.77 -10.43
N THR A 63 -7.14 1.38 -9.81
CA THR A 63 -6.66 0.00 -9.88
C THR A 63 -7.59 -0.95 -9.12
N SER A 64 -7.90 -2.11 -9.68
CA SER A 64 -8.78 -3.09 -9.01
C SER A 64 -8.15 -3.66 -7.74
N SER A 65 -8.98 -3.87 -6.72
CA SER A 65 -8.57 -4.49 -5.45
C SER A 65 -7.89 -5.85 -5.66
N SER A 66 -8.40 -6.67 -6.58
CA SER A 66 -7.84 -7.98 -6.91
C SER A 66 -6.41 -7.89 -7.48
N TYR A 67 -6.13 -6.87 -8.29
CA TYR A 67 -4.79 -6.62 -8.81
C TYR A 67 -3.85 -6.13 -7.70
N VAL A 68 -4.30 -5.18 -6.87
CA VAL A 68 -3.52 -4.66 -5.72
C VAL A 68 -3.15 -5.79 -4.75
N VAL A 69 -4.09 -6.68 -4.41
CA VAL A 69 -3.83 -7.87 -3.60
C VAL A 69 -2.75 -8.75 -4.23
N GLY A 70 -2.75 -8.90 -5.55
CA GLY A 70 -1.71 -9.64 -6.28
C GLY A 70 -0.33 -8.99 -6.11
N GLN A 71 -0.24 -7.67 -6.23
CA GLN A 71 1.01 -6.94 -6.03
C GLN A 71 1.53 -7.05 -4.59
N ILE A 72 0.65 -6.88 -3.60
CA ILE A 72 1.02 -7.04 -2.18
C ILE A 72 1.52 -8.46 -1.91
N ALA A 73 0.79 -9.48 -2.38
CA ALA A 73 1.15 -10.89 -2.22
C ALA A 73 2.53 -11.19 -2.79
N ASN A 74 2.81 -10.71 -4.01
CA ASN A 74 4.10 -10.86 -4.65
C ASN A 74 5.21 -10.11 -3.90
N ARG A 75 4.96 -8.88 -3.44
CA ARG A 75 5.98 -8.07 -2.77
C ARG A 75 6.38 -8.62 -1.41
N LEU A 76 5.42 -9.14 -0.66
CA LEU A 76 5.60 -9.68 0.68
C LEU A 76 5.81 -11.20 0.70
N GLN A 77 5.78 -11.86 -0.46
CA GLN A 77 5.86 -13.32 -0.59
C GLN A 77 4.85 -14.03 0.34
N THR A 78 3.61 -13.54 0.37
CA THR A 78 2.55 -13.99 1.29
C THR A 78 1.32 -14.47 0.51
N PRO A 79 0.48 -15.39 1.05
CA PRO A 79 -0.75 -15.80 0.37
C PRO A 79 -1.69 -14.62 0.11
N ARG A 80 -2.45 -14.69 -1.00
CA ARG A 80 -3.40 -13.61 -1.38
C ARG A 80 -4.41 -13.27 -0.30
N ALA A 81 -4.84 -14.23 0.51
CA ALA A 81 -5.73 -13.98 1.64
C ALA A 81 -5.11 -13.05 2.68
N HIS A 82 -3.84 -13.26 3.03
CA HIS A 82 -3.09 -12.39 3.95
C HIS A 82 -2.80 -11.03 3.32
N ALA A 83 -2.50 -10.98 2.02
CA ALA A 83 -2.37 -9.72 1.30
C ALA A 83 -3.68 -8.90 1.28
N GLY A 84 -4.83 -9.58 1.21
CA GLY A 84 -6.15 -8.95 1.33
C GLY A 84 -6.37 -8.30 2.70
N GLN A 85 -5.89 -8.91 3.78
CA GLN A 85 -5.95 -8.32 5.12
C GLN A 85 -5.12 -7.03 5.22
N LEU A 86 -3.94 -6.98 4.60
CA LEU A 86 -3.14 -5.77 4.55
C LEU A 86 -3.84 -4.66 3.76
N LEU A 87 -4.45 -5.01 2.61
CA LEU A 87 -5.23 -4.06 1.82
C LEU A 87 -6.35 -3.44 2.66
N ILE A 88 -7.12 -4.27 3.38
CA ILE A 88 -8.21 -3.79 4.26
C ILE A 88 -7.65 -2.86 5.34
N ALA A 89 -6.57 -3.25 6.02
CA ALA A 89 -5.94 -2.40 7.04
C ALA A 89 -5.43 -1.06 6.49
N ALA A 90 -4.89 -1.05 5.26
CA ALA A 90 -4.47 0.18 4.59
C ALA A 90 -5.67 1.08 4.27
N MET A 91 -6.78 0.52 3.81
CA MET A 91 -8.01 1.27 3.58
C MET A 91 -8.59 1.84 4.87
N GLU A 92 -8.67 1.04 5.94
CA GLU A 92 -9.23 1.50 7.22
C GLU A 92 -8.42 2.63 7.87
N HIS A 93 -7.09 2.62 7.72
CA HIS A 93 -6.20 3.50 8.47
C HIS A 93 -5.47 4.57 7.65
N ILE A 94 -5.14 4.31 6.39
CA ILE A 94 -4.35 5.23 5.56
C ILE A 94 -5.24 5.95 4.55
N CYS A 95 -6.25 5.27 3.99
CA CYS A 95 -7.17 5.83 3.01
C CYS A 95 -8.63 5.46 3.27
N PRO A 96 -9.23 5.91 4.38
CA PRO A 96 -10.62 5.57 4.75
C PRO A 96 -11.66 6.16 3.79
N ASP A 97 -11.24 7.09 2.93
CA ASP A 97 -12.03 7.67 1.84
C ASP A 97 -12.17 6.74 0.62
N VAL A 98 -11.31 5.71 0.53
CA VAL A 98 -11.35 4.75 -0.57
C VAL A 98 -12.35 3.65 -0.24
N THR A 99 -13.28 3.40 -1.15
CA THR A 99 -14.17 2.23 -1.14
C THR A 99 -13.77 1.27 -2.25
N VAL A 100 -13.68 -0.02 -1.93
CA VAL A 100 -13.45 -1.08 -2.91
C VAL A 100 -14.80 -1.67 -3.31
N SER A 101 -15.10 -1.59 -4.60
CA SER A 101 -16.27 -2.22 -5.24
C SER A 101 -15.96 -3.65 -5.66
#